data_AF-C0C2L5-F1
#
_entry.id   AF-C0C2L5-F1
#
_cell.length_a   1.000
_cell.length_b   1.000
_cell.length_c   1.000
_cell.angle_alpha   90.00
_cell.angle_beta   90.00
_cell.angle_gamma   90.00
#
_symmetry.space_group_name_H-M   'P 1'
#
loop_
_entity.id
_entity.type
_entity.pdbx_description
1 polymer ?
#
loop_
_entity_poly.entity_id
_entity_poly.type
_entity_poly.pdbx_seq_one_letter_code
_entity_poly.pdbx_strand_id
1 'polypeptide(L)'
;MRMASASCSVTACDSAKRDGQTQLSDPALPAASRRLIIFILLRIIFRENKEIFLMYTTNELLSNLDKLHTTDLGAVRIKKNLSLDTDEVIEWCKLSIKQPDASVTRSGKNWYVRVNGCILTIHAHSYTVITAHKIKK
;
A
#
# COMPACT_ATOMS: atom_id res chain seq x y z
N MET A 1 70.19 -1.11 -69.81
CA MET A 1 68.84 -0.53 -69.62
C MET A 1 68.86 0.28 -68.34
N ARG A 2 68.34 1.53 -68.39
CA ARG A 2 68.49 2.68 -67.46
C ARG A 2 68.12 2.37 -65.99
N MET A 3 68.90 2.83 -64.99
CA MET A 3 68.71 4.00 -64.09
C MET A 3 67.35 4.04 -63.36
N ALA A 4 67.13 4.55 -62.14
CA ALA A 4 67.88 4.95 -60.94
C ALA A 4 66.80 5.46 -59.94
N SER A 5 67.09 5.42 -58.64
CA SER A 5 66.64 6.35 -57.56
C SER A 5 65.15 6.74 -57.35
N ALA A 6 64.75 6.60 -56.08
CA ALA A 6 64.01 7.57 -55.23
C ALA A 6 62.67 8.16 -55.68
N SER A 7 61.66 8.08 -54.81
CA SER A 7 61.26 9.21 -53.96
C SER A 7 59.90 9.00 -53.27
N CYS A 8 59.80 9.67 -52.12
CA CYS A 8 58.64 9.94 -51.28
C CYS A 8 57.42 10.48 -52.06
N SER A 9 56.21 10.12 -51.66
CA SER A 9 55.15 11.10 -51.44
C SER A 9 53.96 10.48 -50.71
N VAL A 10 53.55 11.20 -49.67
CA VAL A 10 52.44 10.96 -48.78
C VAL A 10 51.18 11.46 -49.47
N THR A 11 50.17 10.62 -49.69
CA THR A 11 48.80 11.12 -49.88
C THR A 11 47.77 10.14 -49.33
N ALA A 12 47.05 10.66 -48.34
CA ALA A 12 45.86 10.19 -47.65
C ALA A 12 44.94 9.21 -48.39
N CYS A 13 44.53 8.14 -47.70
CA CYS A 13 43.12 7.76 -47.66
C CYS A 13 42.79 6.91 -46.42
N ASP A 14 41.68 7.25 -45.79
CA ASP A 14 40.84 6.46 -44.90
C ASP A 14 41.43 5.81 -43.65
N SER A 15 41.25 6.52 -42.53
CA SER A 15 41.04 5.90 -41.23
C SER A 15 40.09 6.76 -40.40
N ALA A 16 38.79 6.49 -40.55
CA ALA A 16 37.77 6.92 -39.60
C ALA A 16 38.03 6.24 -38.25
N LYS A 17 38.90 6.85 -37.42
CA LYS A 17 39.03 6.49 -36.01
C LYS A 17 37.87 7.12 -35.25
N ARG A 18 37.02 6.21 -34.77
CA ARG A 18 35.98 6.40 -33.75
C ARG A 18 36.64 6.94 -32.48
N ASP A 19 36.61 8.25 -32.27
CA ASP A 19 36.88 8.87 -30.98
C ASP A 19 35.68 9.76 -30.62
N GLY A 20 34.87 9.27 -29.68
CA GLY A 20 33.66 9.97 -29.26
C GLY A 20 32.58 9.08 -28.63
N GLN A 21 32.95 8.05 -27.87
CA GLN A 21 32.03 7.55 -26.84
C GLN A 21 31.99 8.62 -25.74
N THR A 22 31.09 9.59 -25.88
CA THR A 22 30.57 10.28 -24.70
C THR A 22 29.80 9.23 -23.93
N GLN A 23 30.45 8.63 -22.92
CA GLN A 23 29.72 7.93 -21.89
C GLN A 23 28.75 8.94 -21.27
N LEU A 24 27.48 8.82 -21.65
CA LEU A 24 26.39 9.42 -20.90
C LEU A 24 26.34 8.62 -19.59
N SER A 25 27.15 9.03 -18.63
CA SER A 25 27.04 8.52 -17.27
C SER A 25 25.67 8.97 -16.77
N ASP A 26 24.75 8.01 -16.62
CA ASP A 26 23.45 8.26 -16.02
C ASP A 26 23.67 9.04 -14.72
N PRO A 27 23.12 10.27 -14.58
CA PRO A 27 23.20 10.97 -13.33
C PRO A 27 22.32 10.20 -12.34
N ALA A 28 22.95 9.34 -11.54
CA ALA A 28 22.31 8.71 -10.41
C ALA A 28 21.78 9.82 -9.49
N LEU A 29 20.47 10.07 -9.58
CA LEU A 29 19.82 11.15 -8.84
C LEU A 29 20.13 11.00 -7.33
N PRO A 30 20.47 12.10 -6.62
CA PRO A 30 20.79 12.04 -5.19
C PRO A 30 19.68 11.35 -4.41
N ALA A 31 20.01 10.58 -3.37
CA ALA A 31 19.04 9.82 -2.57
C ALA A 31 17.91 10.72 -2.00
N ALA A 32 18.20 12.00 -1.72
CA ALA A 32 17.21 13.00 -1.32
C ALA A 32 16.19 13.30 -2.43
N SER A 33 16.64 13.42 -3.68
CA SER A 33 15.78 13.63 -4.85
C SER A 33 14.96 12.38 -5.19
N ARG A 34 15.52 11.17 -4.98
CA ARG A 34 14.76 9.91 -5.11
C ARG A 34 13.66 9.79 -4.06
N ARG A 35 13.93 10.19 -2.81
CA ARG A 35 12.93 10.24 -1.74
C ARG A 35 11.80 11.21 -2.07
N LEU A 36 12.12 12.38 -2.63
CA LEU A 36 11.11 13.36 -3.04
C LEU A 36 10.25 12.84 -4.20
N ILE A 37 10.86 12.20 -5.21
CA ILE A 37 10.14 11.57 -6.33
C ILE A 37 9.26 10.42 -5.83
N ILE A 38 9.76 9.55 -4.95
CA ILE A 38 8.95 8.50 -4.31
C ILE A 38 7.82 9.12 -3.50
N PHE A 39 8.03 10.22 -2.78
CA PHE A 39 6.99 10.88 -2.01
C PHE A 39 5.92 11.50 -2.92
N ILE A 40 6.32 12.11 -4.04
CA ILE A 40 5.43 12.71 -5.04
C ILE A 40 4.67 11.61 -5.80
N LEU A 41 5.34 10.54 -6.23
CA LEU A 41 4.69 9.39 -6.88
C LEU A 41 3.76 8.68 -5.91
N LEU A 42 4.16 8.46 -4.65
CA LEU A 42 3.26 7.96 -3.61
C LEU A 42 2.10 8.92 -3.41
N ARG A 43 2.29 10.24 -3.38
CA ARG A 43 1.17 11.21 -3.28
C ARG A 43 0.24 11.19 -4.48
N ILE A 44 0.76 11.04 -5.70
CA ILE A 44 -0.03 10.97 -6.95
C ILE A 44 -0.81 9.64 -6.99
N ILE A 45 -0.15 8.52 -6.70
CA ILE A 45 -0.79 7.21 -6.56
C ILE A 45 -1.83 7.25 -5.44
N PHE A 46 -1.52 7.82 -4.27
CA PHE A 46 -2.44 7.85 -3.13
C PHE A 46 -3.61 8.83 -3.31
N ARG A 47 -3.49 9.83 -4.19
CA ARG A 47 -4.56 10.78 -4.54
C ARG A 47 -5.64 10.13 -5.43
N GLU A 48 -5.25 9.22 -6.32
CA GLU A 48 -6.16 8.55 -7.26
C GLU A 48 -6.61 7.16 -6.78
N ASN A 49 -5.90 6.52 -5.84
CA ASN A 49 -6.12 5.10 -5.47
C ASN A 49 -6.65 4.87 -4.05
N LYS A 50 -7.36 5.85 -3.47
CA LYS A 50 -8.01 5.68 -2.15
C LYS A 50 -8.95 4.47 -2.15
N GLU A 51 -9.68 4.24 -3.24
CA GLU A 51 -10.54 3.08 -3.46
C GLU A 51 -9.78 1.75 -3.43
N ILE A 52 -8.60 1.66 -4.06
CA ILE A 52 -7.80 0.42 -4.08
C ILE A 52 -7.28 0.10 -2.68
N PHE A 53 -6.78 1.10 -1.96
CA PHE A 53 -6.33 0.92 -0.58
C PHE A 53 -7.48 0.50 0.35
N LEU A 54 -8.65 1.12 0.20
CA LEU A 54 -9.87 0.73 0.92
C LEU A 54 -10.30 -0.70 0.56
N MET A 55 -10.24 -1.09 -0.71
CA MET A 55 -10.58 -2.43 -1.18
C MET A 55 -9.59 -3.50 -0.68
N TYR A 56 -8.29 -3.22 -0.67
CA TYR A 56 -7.29 -4.17 -0.16
C TYR A 56 -7.48 -4.41 1.35
N THR A 57 -7.78 -3.35 2.09
CA THR A 57 -7.92 -3.41 3.54
C THR A 57 -9.25 -4.05 3.97
N THR A 58 -10.35 -3.81 3.25
CA THR A 58 -11.60 -4.59 3.44
C THR A 58 -11.37 -6.07 3.17
N ASN A 59 -10.62 -6.42 2.11
CA ASN A 59 -10.30 -7.81 1.77
C ASN A 59 -9.51 -8.53 2.87
N GLU A 60 -8.58 -7.87 3.56
CA GLU A 60 -7.80 -8.47 4.66
C GLU A 60 -8.70 -8.86 5.86
N LEU A 61 -9.55 -7.95 6.32
CA LEU A 61 -10.45 -8.24 7.44
C LEU A 61 -11.51 -9.29 7.07
N LEU A 62 -12.12 -9.17 5.89
CA LEU A 62 -13.17 -10.07 5.42
C LEU A 62 -12.66 -11.52 5.22
N SER A 63 -11.43 -11.68 4.74
CA SER A 63 -10.80 -13.00 4.54
C SER A 63 -10.39 -13.70 5.84
N ASN A 64 -10.41 -12.99 6.97
CA ASN A 64 -9.98 -13.51 8.27
C ASN A 64 -11.10 -13.43 9.34
N LEU A 65 -12.37 -13.37 8.92
CA LEU A 65 -13.52 -13.31 9.85
C LEU A 65 -13.64 -14.55 10.75
N ASP A 66 -13.12 -15.69 10.33
CA ASP A 66 -13.02 -16.93 11.10
C ASP A 66 -12.18 -16.76 12.38
N LYS A 67 -11.16 -15.90 12.33
CA LYS A 67 -10.27 -15.60 13.47
C LYS A 67 -10.87 -14.63 14.49
N LEU A 68 -12.03 -14.05 14.17
CA LEU A 68 -12.66 -13.04 15.00
C LEU A 68 -13.09 -13.63 16.34
N HIS A 69 -12.60 -13.03 17.43
CA HIS A 69 -12.94 -13.45 18.79
C HIS A 69 -12.98 -12.24 19.72
N THR A 70 -13.41 -12.42 20.96
CA THR A 70 -13.36 -11.39 22.00
C THR A 70 -13.10 -12.06 23.34
N THR A 71 -12.73 -11.26 24.34
CA THR A 71 -12.64 -11.75 25.72
C THR A 71 -14.02 -11.65 26.38
N ASP A 72 -14.24 -12.38 27.47
CA ASP A 72 -15.52 -12.33 28.21
C ASP A 72 -15.88 -10.90 28.62
N LEU A 73 -14.88 -10.15 29.10
CA LEU A 73 -15.05 -8.74 29.44
C LEU A 73 -15.33 -7.87 28.20
N GLY A 74 -14.73 -8.20 27.06
CA GLY A 74 -15.02 -7.56 25.77
C GLY A 74 -16.47 -7.77 25.35
N ALA A 75 -16.96 -9.01 25.41
CA ALA A 75 -18.35 -9.37 25.11
C ALA A 75 -19.34 -8.60 26.00
N VAL A 76 -19.10 -8.55 27.31
CA VAL A 76 -19.94 -7.77 28.25
C VAL A 76 -19.98 -6.29 27.88
N ARG A 77 -18.83 -5.70 27.54
CA ARG A 77 -18.75 -4.28 27.14
C ARG A 77 -19.50 -4.03 25.84
N ILE A 78 -19.32 -4.89 24.84
CA ILE A 78 -20.00 -4.79 23.54
C ILE A 78 -21.52 -4.87 23.73
N LYS A 79 -22.01 -5.89 24.46
CA LYS A 79 -23.43 -6.05 24.77
C LYS A 79 -24.00 -4.79 25.42
N LYS A 80 -23.33 -4.28 26.45
CA LYS A 80 -23.78 -3.09 27.17
C LYS A 80 -23.81 -1.85 26.29
N ASN A 81 -22.76 -1.61 25.50
CA ASN A 81 -22.64 -0.42 24.66
C ASN A 81 -23.66 -0.38 23.52
N LEU A 82 -24.03 -1.54 22.99
CA LEU A 82 -24.97 -1.67 21.89
C LEU A 82 -26.41 -1.97 22.35
N SER A 83 -26.57 -2.37 23.62
CA SER A 83 -27.83 -2.90 24.18
C SER A 83 -28.30 -4.16 23.45
N LEU A 84 -27.36 -5.10 23.22
CA LEU A 84 -27.67 -6.38 22.58
C LEU A 84 -28.28 -7.37 23.56
N ASP A 85 -29.30 -8.10 23.09
CA ASP A 85 -29.96 -9.20 23.79
C ASP A 85 -29.55 -10.55 23.16
N THR A 86 -28.25 -10.77 22.99
CA THR A 86 -27.71 -12.02 22.47
C THR A 86 -26.38 -12.33 23.13
N ASP A 87 -26.17 -13.60 23.46
CA ASP A 87 -24.89 -14.09 23.97
C ASP A 87 -23.88 -14.39 22.85
N GLU A 88 -24.34 -14.49 21.62
CA GLU A 88 -23.51 -14.74 20.43
C GLU A 88 -22.94 -13.42 19.85
N VAL A 89 -22.21 -12.68 20.69
CA VAL A 89 -21.67 -11.36 20.33
C VAL A 89 -20.76 -11.42 19.10
N ILE A 90 -19.96 -12.48 18.97
CA ILE A 90 -19.04 -12.65 17.83
C ILE A 90 -19.79 -12.92 16.54
N GLU A 91 -20.83 -13.73 16.58
CA GLU A 91 -21.63 -13.99 15.38
C GLU A 91 -22.33 -12.71 14.92
N TRP A 92 -22.88 -11.94 15.87
CA TRP A 92 -23.42 -10.62 15.60
C TRP A 92 -22.39 -9.69 14.93
N CYS A 93 -21.15 -9.67 15.43
CA CYS A 93 -20.08 -8.87 14.82
C CYS A 93 -19.75 -9.34 13.39
N LYS A 94 -19.64 -10.65 13.16
CA LYS A 94 -19.38 -11.22 11.82
C LYS A 94 -20.48 -10.82 10.83
N LEU A 95 -21.74 -10.95 11.23
CA LEU A 95 -22.89 -10.56 10.41
C LEU A 95 -22.92 -9.06 10.11
N SER A 96 -22.53 -8.24 11.09
CA SER A 96 -22.42 -6.79 10.93
C SER A 96 -21.32 -6.39 9.95
N ILE A 97 -20.16 -7.04 10.00
CA ILE A 97 -19.04 -6.75 9.08
C ILE A 97 -19.36 -7.19 7.64
N LYS A 98 -20.17 -8.25 7.47
CA LYS A 98 -20.59 -8.76 6.15
C LYS A 98 -21.66 -7.89 5.46
N GLN A 99 -22.23 -6.90 6.14
CA GLN A 99 -23.24 -6.06 5.52
C GLN A 99 -22.65 -5.22 4.37
N PRO A 100 -23.41 -4.99 3.28
CA PRO A 100 -22.91 -4.25 2.13
C PRO A 100 -22.66 -2.76 2.43
N ASP A 101 -23.30 -2.20 3.46
CA ASP A 101 -23.09 -0.82 3.92
C ASP A 101 -21.92 -0.69 4.91
N ALA A 102 -21.27 -1.80 5.26
CA ALA A 102 -20.15 -1.79 6.19
C ALA A 102 -18.91 -1.13 5.57
N SER A 103 -18.47 -0.04 6.18
CA SER A 103 -17.23 0.65 5.81
C SER A 103 -16.10 0.22 6.74
N VAL A 104 -15.05 -0.38 6.19
CA VAL A 104 -13.86 -0.83 6.95
C VAL A 104 -12.71 0.13 6.70
N THR A 105 -12.05 0.55 7.78
CA THR A 105 -10.83 1.36 7.70
C THR A 105 -9.79 0.83 8.69
N ARG A 106 -8.50 0.90 8.33
CA ARG A 106 -7.39 0.57 9.23
C ARG A 106 -6.70 1.85 9.69
N SER A 107 -6.49 1.99 10.99
CA SER A 107 -5.63 3.03 11.55
C SER A 107 -4.72 2.44 12.62
N GLY A 108 -3.43 2.39 12.30
CA GLY A 108 -2.40 1.76 13.13
C GLY A 108 -2.70 0.27 13.39
N LYS A 109 -2.83 -0.09 14.67
CA LYS A 109 -3.04 -1.47 15.14
C LYS A 109 -4.50 -1.93 15.11
N ASN A 110 -5.44 -1.07 14.71
CA ASN A 110 -6.87 -1.35 14.79
C ASN A 110 -7.57 -1.18 13.44
N TRP A 111 -8.53 -2.07 13.22
CA TRP A 111 -9.62 -1.92 12.28
C TRP A 111 -10.78 -1.18 12.93
N TYR A 112 -11.42 -0.31 12.16
CA TYR A 112 -12.66 0.36 12.49
C TYR A 112 -13.69 0.02 11.43
N VAL A 113 -14.79 -0.62 11.86
CA VAL A 113 -15.90 -0.97 10.98
C VAL A 113 -17.10 -0.12 11.35
N ARG A 114 -17.59 0.67 10.41
CA ARG A 114 -18.79 1.48 10.56
C ARG A 114 -19.94 0.82 9.81
N VAL A 115 -21.01 0.48 10.50
CA VAL A 115 -22.17 -0.20 9.93
C VAL A 115 -23.40 0.08 10.80
N ASN A 116 -24.59 0.23 10.23
CA ASN A 116 -25.85 0.36 10.98
C ASN A 116 -25.82 1.35 12.16
N GLY A 117 -25.15 2.50 11.99
CA GLY A 117 -25.06 3.51 13.05
C GLY A 117 -24.15 3.15 14.23
N CYS A 118 -23.32 2.12 14.11
CA CYS A 118 -22.34 1.72 15.12
C CYS A 118 -20.91 1.66 14.57
N ILE A 119 -19.94 1.63 15.49
CA ILE A 119 -18.52 1.47 15.20
C ILE A 119 -17.99 0.28 15.98
N LEU A 120 -17.44 -0.70 15.28
CA LEU A 120 -16.69 -1.81 15.85
C LEU A 120 -15.20 -1.47 15.78
N THR A 121 -14.47 -1.78 16.83
CA THR A 121 -13.01 -1.66 16.87
C THR A 121 -12.40 -3.04 17.08
N ILE A 122 -11.59 -3.47 16.13
CA ILE A 122 -11.02 -4.83 16.08
C ILE A 122 -9.51 -4.70 16.00
N HIS A 123 -8.78 -5.48 16.79
CA HIS A 123 -7.32 -5.50 16.71
C HIS A 123 -6.87 -6.15 15.40
N ALA A 124 -5.96 -5.51 14.66
CA ALA A 124 -5.64 -5.93 13.30
C ALA A 124 -4.85 -7.24 13.19
N HIS A 125 -4.02 -7.53 14.19
CA HIS A 125 -3.20 -8.74 14.19
C HIS A 125 -3.92 -9.94 14.82
N SER A 126 -4.60 -9.70 15.94
CA SER A 126 -5.23 -10.78 16.72
C SER A 126 -6.69 -10.99 16.38
N TYR A 127 -7.31 -10.13 15.56
CA TYR A 127 -8.73 -10.20 15.24
C TYR A 127 -9.64 -10.18 16.49
N THR A 128 -9.14 -9.61 17.58
CA THR A 128 -9.90 -9.46 18.82
C THR A 128 -10.84 -8.25 18.68
N VAL A 129 -12.15 -8.44 18.80
CA VAL A 129 -13.12 -7.35 18.92
C VAL A 129 -12.92 -6.70 20.28
N ILE A 130 -12.34 -5.50 20.28
CA ILE A 130 -11.98 -4.76 21.50
C ILE A 130 -13.24 -4.10 22.08
N THR A 131 -14.04 -3.49 21.22
CA THR A 131 -15.27 -2.79 21.60
C THR A 131 -16.17 -2.59 20.39
N ALA A 132 -17.45 -2.35 20.64
CA ALA A 132 -18.38 -1.80 19.68
C ALA A 132 -19.28 -0.81 20.40
N HIS A 133 -19.71 0.26 19.71
CA HIS A 133 -20.57 1.28 20.30
C HIS A 133 -21.39 2.00 19.22
N LYS A 134 -22.54 2.55 19.63
CA LYS A 134 -23.36 3.41 18.76
C LYS A 134 -22.60 4.71 18.48
N ILE A 135 -22.69 5.20 17.26
CA ILE A 135 -22.19 6.53 16.90
C ILE A 135 -23.00 7.54 17.70
N LYS A 136 -22.33 8.43 18.43
CA LYS A 136 -23.00 9.53 19.11
C LYS A 136 -23.57 10.47 18.05
N LYS A 137 -24.88 10.73 18.12
CA LYS A 137 -25.52 11.82 17.38
C LYS A 137 -25.13 13.16 17.99
#